data_AF-A0A9E0MM12-F1
#
_entry.id   AF-A0A9E0MM12-F1
#
_cell.length_a   1.000
_cell.length_b   1.000
_cell.length_c   1.000
_cell.angle_alpha   90.00
_cell.angle_beta   90.00
_cell.angle_gamma   90.00
#
_symmetry.space_group_name_H-M   'P 1'
#
loop_
_entity.id
_entity.type
_entity.pdbx_description
1 polymer ?
#
loop_
_entity_poly.entity_id
_entity_poly.type
_entity_poly.pdbx_seq_one_letter_code
_entity_poly.pdbx_strand_id
1 'polypeptide(L)'
;MPTPGQEISSLDFAAMIGGPLVAMVNAQKQAALTTVNFINEVGFQADPSDPNARKPIYVSFAYQKEVAPYVAPGRIATIVVTTPMAAGSNIGGSSTFNGTVDLTLSAPTGTPAVTATASATVVNGVITAVAVTNPGAGYTAAPTYSWVPSGGSPVTITGLTTTITSAQPAQYENMVLQVPMLAIVPIPNFQIERGEIDFNCKINNLEYMDTATSFKIGGDLSFQAGGKRASVKLNVSASYQKSSNSGAKTERTYSMAVKVVATQAEIPAGLDRILGILEDATRSAPKTASTPV
;
A
#
# COMPACT_ATOMS: atom_id res chain seq x y z
N MET A 1 46.65 -43.82 -19.36
CA MET A 1 45.33 -43.72 -18.71
C MET A 1 45.06 -42.24 -18.50
N PRO A 2 43.97 -41.66 -19.02
CA PRO A 2 43.58 -40.29 -18.67
C PRO A 2 43.15 -40.28 -17.19
N THR A 3 43.76 -39.41 -16.40
CA THR A 3 43.49 -39.30 -14.95
C THR A 3 42.28 -38.39 -14.76
N PRO A 4 41.16 -38.83 -14.15
CA PRO A 4 39.94 -38.02 -14.02
C PRO A 4 40.15 -36.63 -13.39
N GLY A 5 41.16 -36.46 -12.53
CA GLY A 5 41.52 -35.18 -11.92
C GLY A 5 42.14 -34.15 -12.86
N GLN A 6 42.83 -34.57 -13.93
CA GLN A 6 43.41 -33.65 -14.92
C GLN A 6 42.35 -33.11 -15.88
N GLU A 7 41.28 -33.86 -16.12
CA GLU A 7 40.18 -33.48 -17.03
C GLU A 7 39.18 -32.51 -16.38
N ILE A 8 39.11 -32.46 -15.04
CA ILE A 8 38.34 -31.43 -14.31
C ILE A 8 39.17 -30.15 -14.18
N SER A 9 40.49 -30.25 -14.07
CA SER A 9 41.40 -29.10 -14.00
C SER A 9 41.53 -28.33 -15.31
N SER A 10 41.11 -28.90 -16.45
CA SER A 10 41.11 -28.23 -17.75
C SER A 10 39.85 -27.39 -18.02
N LEU A 11 38.85 -27.46 -17.12
CA LEU A 11 37.69 -26.60 -17.17
C LEU A 11 38.04 -25.23 -16.59
N ASP A 12 37.81 -24.18 -17.38
CA ASP A 12 37.98 -22.80 -16.94
C ASP A 12 36.76 -22.36 -16.12
N PHE A 13 36.78 -22.70 -14.82
CA PHE A 13 35.74 -22.29 -13.87
C PHE A 13 35.64 -20.77 -13.74
N ALA A 14 36.74 -20.03 -13.97
CA ALA A 14 36.73 -18.58 -13.91
C ALA A 14 35.90 -17.99 -15.05
N ALA A 15 36.03 -18.50 -16.28
CA ALA A 15 35.18 -18.10 -17.40
C ALA A 15 33.71 -18.54 -17.21
N MET A 16 33.48 -19.76 -16.70
CA MET A 16 32.12 -20.30 -16.51
C MET A 16 31.32 -19.59 -15.41
N ILE A 17 31.99 -19.08 -14.37
CA ILE A 17 31.35 -18.31 -13.29
C ILE A 17 31.34 -16.80 -13.63
N GLY A 18 32.39 -16.32 -14.29
CA GLY A 18 32.57 -14.91 -14.64
C GLY A 18 31.51 -14.40 -15.62
N GLY A 19 31.14 -15.18 -16.63
CA GLY A 19 30.10 -14.80 -17.60
C GLY A 19 28.75 -14.45 -16.95
N PRO A 20 28.16 -15.38 -16.16
CA PRO A 20 26.93 -15.11 -15.42
C PRO A 20 27.04 -13.96 -14.42
N LEU A 21 28.16 -13.81 -13.70
CA LEU A 21 28.36 -12.70 -12.75
C LEU A 21 28.41 -11.35 -13.47
N VAL A 22 29.12 -11.25 -14.60
CA VAL A 22 29.17 -10.03 -15.42
C VAL A 22 27.78 -9.71 -15.98
N ALA A 23 27.02 -10.73 -16.38
CA ALA A 23 25.64 -10.55 -16.83
C ALA A 23 24.74 -10.00 -15.71
N MET A 24 24.89 -10.48 -14.47
CA MET A 24 24.15 -9.96 -13.31
C MET A 24 24.49 -8.50 -13.01
N VAL A 25 25.77 -8.12 -13.04
CA VAL A 25 26.20 -6.73 -12.81
C VAL A 25 25.65 -5.80 -13.90
N ASN A 26 25.71 -6.23 -15.16
CA ASN A 26 25.15 -5.46 -16.26
C ASN A 26 23.62 -5.34 -16.16
N ALA A 27 22.93 -6.42 -15.76
CA ALA A 27 21.49 -6.41 -15.53
C ALA A 27 21.10 -5.44 -14.41
N GLN A 28 21.81 -5.44 -13.28
CA GLN A 28 21.58 -4.48 -12.19
C GLN A 28 21.83 -3.04 -12.63
N LYS A 29 22.88 -2.78 -13.43
CA LYS A 29 23.15 -1.46 -13.98
C LYS A 29 22.00 -0.97 -14.88
N GLN A 30 21.52 -1.83 -15.78
CA GLN A 30 20.40 -1.48 -16.68
C GLN A 30 19.10 -1.25 -15.90
N ALA A 31 18.86 -2.04 -14.86
CA ALA A 31 17.73 -1.83 -13.96
C ALA A 31 17.82 -0.47 -13.26
N ALA A 32 18.98 -0.11 -12.69
CA ALA A 32 19.18 1.18 -12.04
C ALA A 32 19.01 2.37 -12.99
N LEU A 33 19.53 2.26 -14.23
CA LEU A 33 19.31 3.29 -15.26
C LEU A 33 17.84 3.41 -15.65
N THR A 34 17.12 2.30 -15.73
CA THR A 34 15.67 2.29 -16.01
C THR A 34 14.90 3.04 -14.91
N THR A 35 15.26 2.82 -13.64
CA THR A 35 14.68 3.57 -12.51
C THR A 35 14.94 5.08 -12.63
N VAL A 36 16.17 5.48 -12.94
CA VAL A 36 16.53 6.91 -13.10
C VAL A 36 15.79 7.54 -14.27
N ASN A 37 15.71 6.85 -15.41
CA ASN A 37 14.99 7.33 -16.58
C ASN A 37 13.51 7.49 -16.28
N PHE A 38 12.89 6.50 -15.64
CA PHE A 38 11.51 6.56 -15.22
C PHE A 38 11.22 7.76 -14.30
N ILE A 39 12.08 7.99 -13.29
CA ILE A 39 11.96 9.13 -12.38
C ILE A 39 12.06 10.45 -13.15
N ASN A 40 13.00 10.56 -14.09
CA ASN A 40 13.19 11.78 -14.87
C ASN A 40 12.06 12.04 -15.88
N GLU A 41 11.46 11.00 -16.44
CA GLU A 41 10.38 11.09 -17.43
C GLU A 41 9.01 11.33 -16.79
N VAL A 42 8.70 10.62 -15.71
CA VAL A 42 7.38 10.68 -15.06
C VAL A 42 7.34 11.71 -13.93
N GLY A 43 8.49 11.96 -13.29
CA GLY A 43 8.56 12.78 -12.10
C GLY A 43 8.75 14.27 -12.35
N PHE A 44 9.32 14.67 -13.50
CA PHE A 44 9.75 16.04 -13.72
C PHE A 44 9.38 16.58 -15.11
N GLN A 45 9.03 17.86 -15.15
CA GLN A 45 8.84 18.65 -16.37
C GLN A 45 9.88 19.78 -16.43
N ALA A 46 10.23 20.21 -17.64
CA ALA A 46 11.10 21.37 -17.82
C ALA A 46 10.40 22.65 -17.33
N ASP A 47 11.14 23.51 -16.64
CA ASP A 47 10.64 24.83 -16.27
C ASP A 47 10.72 25.77 -17.48
N PRO A 48 9.61 26.38 -17.94
CA PRO A 48 9.66 27.37 -19.01
C PRO A 48 10.51 28.60 -18.67
N SER A 49 10.84 28.81 -17.39
CA SER A 49 11.62 29.95 -16.89
C SER A 49 13.13 29.69 -16.87
N ASP A 50 13.55 28.44 -16.76
CA ASP A 50 14.96 28.02 -16.75
C ASP A 50 15.07 26.63 -17.41
N PRO A 51 15.65 26.53 -18.62
CA PRO A 51 15.81 25.26 -19.35
C PRO A 51 16.63 24.20 -18.60
N ASN A 52 17.43 24.59 -17.60
CA ASN A 52 18.21 23.66 -16.78
C ASN A 52 17.49 23.24 -15.50
N ALA A 53 16.39 23.90 -15.14
CA ALA A 53 15.60 23.57 -13.97
C ALA A 53 14.49 22.56 -14.33
N ARG A 54 14.39 21.50 -13.51
CA ARG A 54 13.35 20.48 -13.60
C ARG A 54 12.40 20.62 -12.40
N LYS A 55 11.13 20.85 -12.68
CA LYS A 55 10.08 20.95 -11.65
C LYS A 55 9.33 19.63 -11.52
N PRO A 56 9.04 19.14 -10.30
CA PRO A 56 8.28 17.93 -10.15
C PRO A 56 6.83 18.09 -10.64
N ILE A 57 6.28 17.05 -11.24
CA ILE A 57 4.89 17.03 -11.71
C ILE A 57 3.98 16.69 -10.52
N TYR A 58 2.96 17.51 -10.28
CA TYR A 58 1.96 17.30 -9.23
C TYR A 58 0.61 16.90 -9.82
N VAL A 59 -0.08 15.97 -9.16
CA VAL A 59 -1.49 15.67 -9.39
C VAL A 59 -2.30 16.39 -8.32
N SER A 60 -3.40 17.02 -8.76
CA SER A 60 -4.34 17.69 -7.85
C SER A 60 -5.60 16.85 -7.71
N PHE A 61 -5.94 16.48 -6.47
CA PHE A 61 -7.19 15.80 -6.13
C PHE A 61 -8.11 16.79 -5.42
N ALA A 62 -9.27 17.06 -5.99
CA ALA A 62 -10.30 17.86 -5.33
C ALA A 62 -11.26 16.92 -4.57
N TYR A 63 -11.50 17.21 -3.30
CA TYR A 63 -12.44 16.46 -2.48
C TYR A 63 -13.18 17.39 -1.53
N GLN A 64 -14.40 17.02 -1.15
CA GLN A 64 -15.18 17.81 -0.20
C GLN A 64 -14.86 17.38 1.21
N LYS A 65 -14.36 18.29 2.05
CA LYS A 65 -14.12 18.04 3.47
C LYS A 65 -15.21 18.65 4.33
N GLU A 66 -15.62 17.96 5.38
CA GLU A 66 -16.46 18.54 6.43
C GLU A 66 -15.63 19.47 7.30
N VAL A 67 -16.02 20.75 7.33
CA VAL A 67 -15.34 21.79 8.10
C VAL A 67 -16.09 22.15 9.38
N ALA A 68 -17.39 21.87 9.42
CA ALA A 68 -18.19 21.99 10.64
C ALA A 68 -19.30 20.93 10.67
N PRO A 69 -19.46 20.20 11.79
CA PRO A 69 -20.51 19.20 11.92
C PRO A 69 -21.88 19.84 12.04
N TYR A 70 -22.90 19.05 11.69
CA TYR A 70 -24.29 19.43 11.93
C TYR A 70 -24.52 19.72 13.41
N VAL A 71 -25.04 20.90 13.72
CA VAL A 71 -25.47 21.26 15.07
C VAL A 71 -26.98 21.10 15.16
N ALA A 72 -27.42 20.17 16.00
CA ALA A 72 -28.84 19.93 16.22
C ALA A 72 -29.51 21.16 16.88
N PRO A 73 -30.70 21.56 16.41
CA PRO A 73 -31.49 22.62 17.03
C PRO A 73 -31.98 22.21 18.42
N GLY A 74 -32.35 23.21 19.22
CA GLY A 74 -33.15 22.99 20.43
C GLY A 74 -32.35 22.73 21.70
N ARG A 75 -31.14 23.27 21.78
CA ARG A 75 -30.35 23.35 23.02
C ARG A 75 -30.40 24.77 23.57
N ILE A 76 -30.36 24.95 24.88
CA ILE A 76 -30.25 26.28 25.49
C ILE A 76 -28.82 26.79 25.31
N ALA A 77 -28.66 27.90 24.60
CA ALA A 77 -27.37 28.54 24.35
C ALA A 77 -26.98 29.48 25.50
N THR A 78 -27.89 30.39 25.87
CA THR A 78 -27.67 31.36 26.95
C THR A 78 -28.97 31.70 27.64
N ILE A 79 -28.88 32.08 28.91
CA ILE A 79 -29.97 32.66 29.69
C ILE A 79 -29.48 34.00 30.23
N VAL A 80 -30.16 35.08 29.85
CA VAL A 80 -29.79 36.44 30.22
C VAL A 80 -30.87 37.02 31.12
N VAL A 81 -30.45 37.73 32.16
CA VAL A 81 -31.36 38.52 33.00
C VAL A 81 -31.71 39.80 32.26
N THR A 82 -32.98 39.98 31.93
CA THR A 82 -33.47 41.12 31.15
C THR A 82 -34.24 42.04 32.09
N THR A 83 -33.79 43.31 32.17
CA THR A 83 -34.25 44.40 33.05
C THR A 83 -33.74 44.31 34.50
N PRO A 84 -33.63 45.45 35.23
CA PRO A 84 -33.33 45.42 36.65
C PRO A 84 -34.52 44.78 37.36
N MET A 85 -34.40 43.47 37.54
CA MET A 85 -35.23 42.66 38.41
C MET A 85 -35.42 43.39 39.75
N ALA A 86 -36.64 43.86 40.04
CA ALA A 86 -36.90 44.62 41.26
C ALA A 86 -36.45 43.82 42.51
N ALA A 87 -35.75 44.51 43.40
CA ALA A 87 -35.22 43.93 44.64
C ALA A 87 -36.35 43.28 45.45
N GLY A 88 -36.23 41.96 45.68
CA GLY A 88 -37.11 41.19 46.57
C GLY A 88 -38.22 40.36 45.92
N SER A 89 -38.32 40.26 44.59
CA SER A 89 -39.49 39.61 43.96
C SER A 89 -39.23 38.36 43.10
N ASN A 90 -38.00 37.87 42.91
CA ASN A 90 -37.74 36.77 41.97
C ASN A 90 -37.41 35.42 42.63
N ILE A 91 -36.97 35.44 43.88
CA ILE A 91 -36.72 34.24 44.68
C ILE A 91 -37.55 34.49 45.94
N GLY A 92 -38.72 33.85 46.07
CA GLY A 92 -39.72 34.12 47.12
C GLY A 92 -39.28 33.78 48.56
N GLY A 93 -37.98 33.83 48.85
CA GLY A 93 -37.37 33.65 50.15
C GLY A 93 -36.35 34.76 50.42
N SER A 94 -36.78 35.78 51.16
CA SER A 94 -35.97 36.88 51.70
C SER A 94 -35.26 37.81 50.71
N SER A 95 -35.50 39.12 50.87
CA SER A 95 -34.76 40.21 50.19
C SER A 95 -33.27 40.30 50.58
N THR A 96 -32.80 39.44 51.48
CA THR A 96 -31.41 39.39 51.96
C THR A 96 -30.62 38.18 51.45
N PHE A 97 -31.21 37.31 50.64
CA PHE A 97 -30.52 36.11 50.19
C PHE A 97 -29.38 36.44 49.22
N ASN A 98 -28.18 35.92 49.54
CA ASN A 98 -26.99 35.95 48.70
C ASN A 98 -26.48 34.52 48.54
N GLY A 99 -26.29 34.07 47.30
CA GLY A 99 -25.79 32.72 47.03
C GLY A 99 -26.14 32.20 45.64
N THR A 100 -25.86 30.92 45.41
CA THR A 100 -26.19 30.22 44.17
C THR A 100 -27.41 29.33 44.39
N VAL A 101 -28.30 29.31 43.40
CA VAL A 101 -29.57 28.57 43.45
C VAL A 101 -29.74 27.78 42.16
N ASP A 102 -30.12 26.50 42.26
CA ASP A 102 -30.49 25.70 41.09
C ASP A 102 -31.88 26.08 40.58
N LEU A 103 -31.97 26.36 39.28
CA LEU A 103 -33.21 26.65 38.59
C LEU A 103 -33.82 25.37 38.03
N THR A 104 -35.13 25.21 38.24
CA THR A 104 -35.92 24.20 37.55
C THR A 104 -36.47 24.79 36.25
N LEU A 105 -36.13 24.16 35.13
CA LEU A 105 -36.61 24.55 33.80
C LEU A 105 -37.74 23.62 33.38
N SER A 106 -38.74 24.15 32.66
CA SER A 106 -39.77 23.29 32.05
C SER A 106 -39.15 22.29 31.06
N ALA A 107 -39.76 21.11 30.97
CA ALA A 107 -39.34 20.08 30.05
C ALA A 107 -39.46 20.57 28.58
N PRO A 108 -38.51 20.18 27.70
CA PRO A 108 -38.60 20.43 26.27
C PRO A 108 -39.73 19.62 25.63
N THR A 109 -40.31 20.15 24.56
CA THR A 109 -41.40 19.51 23.81
C THR A 109 -40.93 18.75 22.57
N GLY A 110 -39.68 18.95 22.14
CA GLY A 110 -39.05 18.28 21.01
C GLY A 110 -38.30 17.00 21.41
N THR A 111 -37.93 16.20 20.40
CA THR A 111 -37.19 14.95 20.57
C THR A 111 -35.73 15.10 20.13
N PRO A 112 -34.73 14.59 20.89
CA PRO A 112 -34.85 13.97 22.21
C PRO A 112 -35.22 15.01 23.29
N ALA A 113 -36.09 14.62 24.22
CA ALA A 113 -36.56 15.50 25.30
C ALA A 113 -35.61 15.42 26.51
N VAL A 114 -34.58 16.26 26.53
CA VAL A 114 -33.63 16.33 27.64
C VAL A 114 -33.73 17.69 28.31
N THR A 115 -34.25 17.72 29.54
CA THR A 115 -34.40 18.95 30.31
C THR A 115 -33.04 19.56 30.62
N ALA A 116 -32.91 20.86 30.34
CA ALA A 116 -31.73 21.65 30.67
C ALA A 116 -31.68 21.96 32.17
N THR A 117 -30.47 22.14 32.70
CA THR A 117 -30.24 22.57 34.08
C THR A 117 -29.44 23.87 34.06
N ALA A 118 -29.76 24.78 34.98
CA ALA A 118 -29.07 26.06 35.13
C ALA A 118 -29.03 26.46 36.59
N SER A 119 -28.04 27.25 36.99
CA SER A 119 -27.94 27.85 38.31
C SER A 119 -27.93 29.37 38.21
N ALA A 120 -28.58 30.03 39.15
CA ALA A 120 -28.68 31.47 39.26
C ALA A 120 -27.78 31.97 40.39
N THR A 121 -27.05 33.06 40.14
CA THR A 121 -26.34 33.82 41.18
C THR A 121 -27.26 34.92 41.69
N VAL A 122 -27.54 34.87 42.99
CA VAL A 122 -28.47 35.78 43.65
C VAL A 122 -27.72 36.72 44.58
N VAL A 123 -28.03 38.02 44.47
CA VAL A 123 -27.51 39.07 45.36
C VAL A 123 -28.69 39.94 45.81
N ASN A 124 -28.86 40.10 47.12
CA ASN A 124 -29.95 40.83 47.79
C ASN A 124 -31.34 40.39 47.28
N GLY A 125 -31.54 39.07 47.14
CA GLY A 125 -32.80 38.49 46.65
C GLY A 125 -33.07 38.71 45.15
N VAL A 126 -32.08 39.18 44.37
CA VAL A 126 -32.18 39.41 42.92
C VAL A 126 -31.24 38.49 42.16
N ILE A 127 -31.72 37.89 41.07
CA ILE A 127 -30.86 37.10 40.17
C ILE A 127 -30.02 38.09 39.34
N THR A 128 -28.71 37.96 39.45
CA THR A 128 -27.72 38.83 38.78
C THR A 128 -27.04 38.16 37.60
N ALA A 129 -26.98 36.82 37.61
CA ALA A 129 -26.46 36.01 36.52
C ALA A 129 -27.13 34.64 36.53
N VAL A 130 -27.19 33.99 35.37
CA VAL A 130 -27.62 32.60 35.23
C VAL A 130 -26.59 31.84 34.39
N ALA A 131 -26.09 30.74 34.93
CA ALA A 131 -25.16 29.84 34.28
C ALA A 131 -25.89 28.56 33.86
N VAL A 132 -25.86 28.22 32.57
CA VAL A 132 -26.38 26.95 32.07
C VAL A 132 -25.38 25.84 32.42
N THR A 133 -25.80 24.85 33.20
CA THR A 133 -24.97 23.71 33.61
C THR A 133 -25.14 22.50 32.69
N ASN A 134 -26.34 22.31 32.14
CA ASN A 134 -26.61 21.38 31.05
C ASN A 134 -27.56 22.06 30.05
N PRO A 135 -27.18 22.24 28.77
CA PRO A 135 -28.01 22.93 27.79
C PRO A 135 -29.27 22.15 27.37
N GLY A 136 -29.42 20.89 27.78
CA GLY A 136 -30.55 20.04 27.40
C GLY A 136 -30.61 19.75 25.90
N ALA A 137 -31.77 19.29 25.43
CA ALA A 137 -32.09 19.04 24.02
C ALA A 137 -33.62 19.04 23.80
N GLY A 138 -34.09 19.40 22.61
CA GLY A 138 -35.50 19.37 22.24
C GLY A 138 -36.30 20.64 22.56
N TYR A 139 -35.65 21.74 22.96
CA TYR A 139 -36.34 23.01 23.21
C TYR A 139 -36.80 23.65 21.89
N THR A 140 -38.10 23.69 21.62
CA THR A 140 -38.68 24.41 20.47
C THR A 140 -39.24 25.78 20.84
N ALA A 141 -39.32 26.08 22.14
CA ALA A 141 -39.75 27.34 22.73
C ALA A 141 -38.97 27.61 24.01
N ALA A 142 -38.93 28.87 24.46
CA ALA A 142 -38.25 29.25 25.70
C ALA A 142 -38.89 28.54 26.91
N PRO A 143 -38.09 27.96 27.82
CA PRO A 143 -38.61 27.32 29.01
C PRO A 143 -39.15 28.33 30.02
N THR A 144 -40.06 27.88 30.88
CA THR A 144 -40.40 28.59 32.11
C THR A 144 -39.40 28.23 33.21
N TYR A 145 -39.11 29.19 34.08
CA TYR A 145 -38.14 29.04 35.16
C TYR A 145 -38.84 29.02 36.51
N SER A 146 -38.46 28.10 37.39
CA SER A 146 -38.93 28.09 38.77
C SER A 146 -37.84 27.73 39.75
N TRP A 147 -38.07 28.06 41.02
CA TRP A 147 -37.23 27.69 42.14
C TRP A 147 -38.08 27.26 43.33
N VAL A 148 -37.58 26.32 44.13
CA VAL A 148 -38.26 25.86 45.35
C VAL A 148 -37.46 26.33 46.57
N PRO A 149 -38.01 27.23 47.41
CA PRO A 149 -37.41 27.59 48.69
C PRO A 149 -37.35 26.38 49.62
N SER A 150 -36.38 26.34 50.53
CA SER A 150 -36.28 25.30 51.54
C SER A 150 -37.56 25.24 52.39
N GLY A 151 -38.42 24.25 52.12
CA GLY A 151 -39.71 24.05 52.79
C GLY A 151 -40.90 24.82 52.20
N GLY A 152 -40.77 25.45 51.02
CA GLY A 152 -41.83 26.24 50.37
C GLY A 152 -42.38 25.62 49.08
N SER A 153 -43.42 26.25 48.52
CA SER A 153 -43.95 25.92 47.18
C SER A 153 -43.08 26.53 46.06
N PRO A 154 -43.09 25.96 44.83
CA PRO A 154 -42.34 26.50 43.70
C PRO A 154 -42.73 27.95 43.36
N VAL A 155 -41.74 28.81 43.20
CA VAL A 155 -41.87 30.21 42.78
C VAL A 155 -41.49 30.30 41.30
N THR A 156 -42.34 30.91 40.47
CA THR A 156 -42.04 31.16 39.06
C THR A 156 -41.17 32.40 38.91
N ILE A 157 -40.09 32.30 38.14
CA ILE A 157 -39.15 33.38 37.89
C ILE A 157 -39.50 34.04 36.56
N THR A 158 -39.60 35.37 36.55
CA THR A 158 -39.86 36.18 35.35
C THR A 158 -38.65 37.08 35.07
N GLY A 159 -38.53 37.64 33.86
CA GLY A 159 -37.38 38.50 33.50
C GLY A 159 -36.12 37.75 33.07
N LEU A 160 -36.24 36.49 32.66
CA LEU A 160 -35.17 35.71 32.02
C LEU A 160 -35.45 35.56 30.54
N THR A 161 -34.49 35.93 29.69
CA THR A 161 -34.56 35.69 28.23
C THR A 161 -33.63 34.53 27.87
N THR A 162 -34.16 33.57 27.13
CA THR A 162 -33.44 32.36 26.72
C THR A 162 -33.13 32.42 25.25
N THR A 163 -31.88 32.16 24.89
CA THR A 163 -31.49 31.93 23.50
C THR A 163 -31.39 30.43 23.28
N ILE A 164 -32.08 29.92 22.26
CA ILE A 164 -32.05 28.50 21.86
C ILE A 164 -31.20 28.39 20.60
N THR A 165 -30.30 27.40 20.56
CA THR A 165 -29.47 27.10 19.39
C THR A 165 -30.34 26.68 18.20
N SER A 166 -30.15 27.36 17.07
CA SER A 166 -30.79 27.00 15.80
C SER A 166 -30.06 25.84 15.12
N ALA A 167 -30.75 25.12 14.23
CA ALA A 167 -30.12 24.08 13.41
C ALA A 167 -29.08 24.75 12.52
N GLN A 168 -27.83 24.25 12.56
CA GLN A 168 -26.80 24.65 11.60
C GLN A 168 -26.49 23.44 10.73
N PRO A 169 -26.68 23.53 9.40
CA PRO A 169 -26.32 22.44 8.49
C PRO A 169 -24.81 22.18 8.56
N ALA A 170 -24.41 20.92 8.38
CA ALA A 170 -23.00 20.59 8.24
C ALA A 170 -22.41 21.38 7.06
N GLN A 171 -21.27 22.04 7.29
CA GLN A 171 -20.61 22.83 6.27
C GLN A 171 -19.50 22.04 5.63
N TYR A 172 -19.43 22.15 4.30
CA TYR A 172 -18.49 21.41 3.48
C TYR A 172 -17.73 22.38 2.59
N GLU A 173 -16.42 22.18 2.52
CA GLU A 173 -15.54 22.98 1.70
C GLU A 173 -14.79 22.10 0.71
N ASN A 174 -14.58 22.60 -0.51
CA ASN A 174 -13.81 21.91 -1.52
C ASN A 174 -12.31 22.12 -1.24
N MET A 175 -11.65 21.05 -0.80
CA MET A 175 -10.21 21.02 -0.58
C MET A 175 -9.49 20.49 -1.81
N VAL A 176 -8.29 21.01 -2.08
CA VAL A 176 -7.41 20.52 -3.14
C VAL A 176 -6.14 19.97 -2.52
N LEU A 177 -5.90 18.68 -2.72
CA LEU A 177 -4.68 18.00 -2.31
C LEU A 177 -3.72 17.91 -3.50
N GLN A 178 -2.53 18.49 -3.37
CA GLN A 178 -1.48 18.41 -4.38
C GLN A 178 -0.43 17.39 -3.95
N VAL A 179 -0.22 16.35 -4.76
CA VAL A 179 0.75 15.29 -4.47
C VAL A 179 1.68 15.09 -5.67
N PRO A 180 3.01 14.96 -5.48
CA PRO A 180 3.92 14.65 -6.57
C PRO A 180 3.59 13.31 -7.23
N MET A 181 3.67 13.23 -8.56
CA MET A 181 3.47 11.99 -9.34
C MET A 181 4.36 10.83 -8.84
N LEU A 182 5.60 11.13 -8.46
CA LEU A 182 6.57 10.17 -7.92
C LEU A 182 6.08 9.44 -6.66
N ALA A 183 5.14 10.02 -5.92
CA ALA A 183 4.61 9.43 -4.69
C ALA A 183 3.47 8.44 -4.94
N ILE A 184 2.86 8.48 -6.13
CA ILE A 184 1.65 7.72 -6.48
C ILE A 184 1.98 6.59 -7.47
N VAL A 185 3.00 6.81 -8.30
CA VAL A 185 3.38 5.86 -9.34
C VAL A 185 4.37 4.83 -8.78
N PRO A 186 4.14 3.52 -8.98
CA PRO A 186 5.12 2.49 -8.66
C PRO A 186 6.40 2.73 -9.44
N ILE A 187 7.48 3.03 -8.74
CA ILE A 187 8.79 3.18 -9.35
C ILE A 187 9.37 1.77 -9.53
N PRO A 188 9.71 1.36 -10.77
CA PRO A 188 10.34 0.07 -11.00
C PRO A 188 11.70 0.05 -10.31
N ASN A 189 11.85 -0.78 -9.28
CA ASN A 189 13.12 -1.06 -8.64
C ASN A 189 13.36 -2.57 -8.75
N PHE A 190 14.11 -2.96 -9.79
CA PHE A 190 14.52 -4.33 -10.01
C PHE A 190 15.86 -4.55 -9.34
N GLN A 191 15.88 -5.44 -8.35
CA GLN A 191 17.11 -5.84 -7.65
C GLN A 191 17.29 -7.34 -7.76
N ILE A 192 18.51 -7.74 -8.10
CA ILE A 192 18.91 -9.15 -8.00
C ILE A 192 19.18 -9.42 -6.53
N GLU A 193 18.33 -10.24 -5.89
CA GLU A 193 18.47 -10.60 -4.48
C GLU A 193 19.48 -11.75 -4.32
N ARG A 194 19.36 -12.78 -5.16
CA ARG A 194 20.21 -13.96 -5.11
C ARG A 194 20.44 -14.56 -6.50
N GLY A 195 21.69 -14.86 -6.79
CA GLY A 195 22.12 -15.69 -7.90
C GLY A 195 22.61 -17.04 -7.41
N GLU A 196 22.09 -18.12 -7.98
CA GLU A 196 22.49 -19.50 -7.67
C GLU A 196 22.98 -20.16 -8.95
N ILE A 197 24.18 -20.75 -8.88
CA ILE A 197 24.84 -21.40 -10.01
C ILE A 197 25.05 -22.86 -9.63
N ASP A 198 24.27 -23.74 -10.25
CA ASP A 198 24.36 -25.18 -10.05
C ASP A 198 25.15 -25.81 -11.19
N PHE A 199 26.29 -26.41 -10.85
CA PHE A 199 27.14 -27.12 -11.79
C PHE A 199 27.03 -28.63 -11.55
N ASN A 200 26.45 -29.36 -12.52
CA ASN A 200 26.35 -30.81 -12.46
C ASN A 200 27.21 -31.46 -13.56
N CYS A 201 28.22 -32.21 -13.14
CA CYS A 201 29.14 -32.90 -14.04
C CYS A 201 28.98 -34.42 -13.88
N LYS A 202 28.53 -35.10 -14.94
CA LYS A 202 28.49 -36.56 -15.00
C LYS A 202 29.52 -37.06 -16.00
N ILE A 203 30.52 -37.78 -15.48
CA ILE A 203 31.56 -38.42 -16.29
C ILE A 203 31.18 -39.90 -16.45
N ASN A 204 30.72 -40.29 -17.64
CA ASN A 204 30.50 -41.70 -17.97
C ASN A 204 31.71 -42.19 -18.79
N ASN A 205 32.42 -43.19 -18.28
CA ASN A 205 33.45 -43.89 -19.04
C ASN A 205 32.85 -45.19 -19.59
N LEU A 206 32.64 -45.29 -20.90
CA LEU A 206 32.14 -46.50 -21.56
C LEU A 206 33.27 -47.13 -22.40
N GLU A 207 33.82 -48.24 -21.93
CA GLU A 207 34.73 -49.08 -22.70
C GLU A 207 33.92 -50.13 -23.49
N TYR A 208 33.91 -50.04 -24.83
CA TYR A 208 33.32 -51.07 -25.70
C TYR A 208 34.43 -51.79 -26.48
N MET A 209 34.46 -53.12 -26.39
CA MET A 209 35.31 -54.00 -27.20
C MET A 209 34.42 -54.90 -28.06
N ASP A 210 34.06 -54.45 -29.26
CA ASP A 210 33.25 -55.23 -30.20
C ASP A 210 34.17 -55.91 -31.24
N THR A 211 34.42 -57.21 -31.07
CA THR A 211 35.33 -58.01 -31.93
C THR A 211 34.49 -58.89 -32.85
N ALA A 212 34.30 -58.48 -34.11
CA ALA A 212 33.67 -59.30 -35.13
C ALA A 212 34.70 -59.81 -36.15
N THR A 213 34.99 -61.11 -36.10
CA THR A 213 35.80 -61.85 -37.08
C THR A 213 34.92 -62.25 -38.27
N SER A 214 35.21 -61.76 -39.48
CA SER A 214 34.61 -62.32 -40.70
C SER A 214 35.65 -62.54 -41.80
N PHE A 215 35.54 -63.70 -42.43
CA PHE A 215 36.46 -64.26 -43.42
C PHE A 215 35.90 -64.01 -44.83
N LYS A 216 36.65 -63.30 -45.68
CA LYS A 216 36.34 -63.24 -47.12
C LYS A 216 37.59 -63.63 -47.91
N ILE A 217 37.55 -64.82 -48.50
CA ILE A 217 38.51 -65.27 -49.53
C ILE A 217 37.93 -64.94 -50.89
N GLY A 218 38.69 -64.21 -51.71
CA GLY A 218 38.35 -63.85 -53.08
C GLY A 218 38.80 -64.88 -54.12
N GLY A 219 38.44 -64.65 -55.38
CA GLY A 219 38.96 -65.39 -56.53
C GLY A 219 38.60 -64.72 -57.85
N ASP A 220 39.49 -63.87 -58.38
CA ASP A 220 39.53 -63.52 -59.80
C ASP A 220 40.62 -64.37 -60.46
N LEU A 221 40.21 -65.23 -61.40
CA LEU A 221 41.09 -66.12 -62.14
C LEU A 221 41.07 -65.72 -63.62
N SER A 222 41.99 -64.84 -64.02
CA SER A 222 42.17 -64.43 -65.42
C SER A 222 42.95 -65.50 -66.20
N PHE A 223 42.26 -66.27 -67.03
CA PHE A 223 42.86 -67.21 -67.99
C PHE A 223 43.14 -66.50 -69.31
N GLN A 224 44.40 -66.32 -69.67
CA GLN A 224 44.77 -65.97 -71.04
C GLN A 224 46.20 -66.42 -71.33
N ALA A 225 46.34 -67.50 -72.10
CA ALA A 225 47.46 -67.71 -73.02
C ALA A 225 47.26 -68.99 -73.84
N GLY A 226 46.79 -68.82 -75.07
CA GLY A 226 47.36 -69.58 -76.18
C GLY A 226 48.67 -68.90 -76.60
N GLY A 227 49.74 -69.68 -76.79
CA GLY A 227 50.91 -69.29 -77.57
C GLY A 227 52.06 -68.56 -76.85
N LYS A 228 53.05 -69.35 -76.41
CA LYS A 228 54.48 -69.00 -76.17
C LYS A 228 54.79 -67.94 -75.08
N ARG A 229 55.32 -68.46 -73.95
CA ARG A 229 56.07 -67.85 -72.81
C ARG A 229 55.24 -67.21 -71.68
N ALA A 230 54.97 -67.96 -70.60
CA ALA A 230 54.76 -67.46 -69.22
C ALA A 230 54.50 -68.67 -68.27
N SER A 231 55.48 -69.13 -67.50
CA SER A 231 55.77 -68.84 -66.07
C SER A 231 54.71 -69.35 -65.06
N VAL A 232 55.08 -70.40 -64.31
CA VAL A 232 54.33 -71.02 -63.21
C VAL A 232 54.27 -70.09 -61.99
N LYS A 233 53.12 -70.00 -61.32
CA LYS A 233 52.98 -69.40 -59.98
C LYS A 233 52.27 -70.37 -59.03
N LEU A 234 53.03 -70.90 -58.08
CA LEU A 234 52.54 -71.63 -56.91
C LEU A 234 51.97 -70.62 -55.91
N ASN A 235 50.66 -70.70 -55.62
CA ASN A 235 50.02 -69.89 -54.60
C ASN A 235 49.94 -70.69 -53.29
N VAL A 236 50.81 -70.39 -52.32
CA VAL A 236 50.61 -70.73 -50.92
C VAL A 236 50.06 -69.50 -50.22
N SER A 237 48.78 -69.52 -49.88
CA SER A 237 48.10 -68.44 -49.14
C SER A 237 48.09 -68.75 -47.64
N ALA A 238 49.06 -68.21 -46.91
CA ALA A 238 48.92 -67.99 -45.47
C ALA A 238 48.83 -66.48 -45.25
N SER A 239 47.66 -66.00 -44.85
CA SER A 239 47.47 -64.58 -44.51
C SER A 239 46.60 -64.47 -43.27
N TYR A 240 47.19 -63.93 -42.22
CA TYR A 240 46.54 -63.59 -40.95
C TYR A 240 46.50 -62.07 -40.90
N GLN A 241 45.34 -61.46 -41.16
CA GLN A 241 45.21 -60.00 -41.20
C GLN A 241 44.37 -59.53 -40.02
N LYS A 242 45.06 -59.07 -38.96
CA LYS A 242 44.43 -58.42 -37.80
C LYS A 242 44.15 -56.96 -38.16
N SER A 243 42.89 -56.63 -38.44
CA SER A 243 42.42 -55.24 -38.53
C SER A 243 42.01 -54.77 -37.13
N SER A 244 42.72 -53.78 -36.58
CA SER A 244 42.48 -53.24 -35.24
C SER A 244 41.98 -51.81 -35.37
N ASN A 245 40.71 -51.58 -35.03
CA ASN A 245 40.20 -50.25 -34.74
C ASN A 245 40.19 -50.06 -33.22
N SER A 246 41.25 -49.46 -32.70
CA SER A 246 41.31 -48.98 -31.32
C SER A 246 40.82 -47.53 -31.28
N GLY A 247 39.79 -47.27 -30.48
CA GLY A 247 39.30 -45.92 -30.23
C GLY A 247 38.50 -45.85 -28.94
N ALA A 248 38.89 -44.95 -28.04
CA ALA A 248 38.13 -44.62 -26.83
C ALA A 248 37.09 -43.55 -27.17
N LYS A 249 35.79 -43.84 -27.02
CA LYS A 249 34.73 -42.84 -27.15
C LYS A 249 34.33 -42.35 -25.77
N THR A 250 34.91 -41.24 -25.33
CA THR A 250 34.56 -40.60 -24.05
C THR A 250 33.36 -39.68 -24.24
N GLU A 251 32.18 -40.16 -23.84
CA GLU A 251 30.93 -39.37 -23.86
C GLU A 251 30.82 -38.55 -22.57
N ARG A 252 30.95 -37.23 -22.67
CA ARG A 252 30.96 -36.28 -21.55
C ARG A 252 29.65 -35.49 -21.56
N THR A 253 28.89 -35.49 -20.47
CA THR A 253 27.68 -34.68 -20.34
C THR A 253 27.87 -33.65 -19.23
N TYR A 254 28.01 -32.38 -19.61
CA TYR A 254 28.07 -31.23 -18.70
C TYR A 254 26.70 -30.52 -18.69
N SER A 255 26.17 -30.22 -17.50
CA SER A 255 24.91 -29.46 -17.35
C SER A 255 25.10 -28.33 -16.34
N MET A 256 24.72 -27.11 -16.72
CA MET A 256 24.79 -25.92 -15.88
C MET A 256 23.40 -25.27 -15.81
N ALA A 257 22.91 -25.03 -14.60
CA ALA A 257 21.68 -24.31 -14.35
C ALA A 257 22.00 -23.01 -13.59
N VAL A 258 21.56 -21.87 -14.14
CA VAL A 258 21.67 -20.56 -13.50
C VAL A 258 20.27 -20.14 -13.06
N LYS A 259 20.08 -19.92 -11.76
CA LYS A 259 18.82 -19.46 -11.18
C LYS A 259 19.02 -18.06 -10.61
N VAL A 260 18.17 -17.12 -11.04
CA VAL A 260 18.20 -15.74 -10.57
C VAL A 260 16.86 -15.43 -9.92
N VAL A 261 16.88 -15.03 -8.65
CA VAL A 261 15.69 -14.57 -7.93
C VAL A 261 15.75 -13.04 -7.86
N ALA A 262 14.71 -12.40 -8.37
CA ALA A 262 14.54 -10.96 -8.35
C ALA A 262 13.22 -10.62 -7.67
N THR A 263 13.23 -9.56 -6.86
CA THR A 263 12.04 -9.07 -6.14
C THR A 263 11.53 -7.79 -6.77
N GLN A 264 10.25 -7.49 -6.53
CA GLN A 264 9.58 -6.28 -7.01
C GLN A 264 9.21 -5.37 -5.84
N ALA A 265 8.95 -4.11 -6.17
CA ALA A 265 8.65 -3.06 -5.21
C ALA A 265 7.24 -3.18 -4.59
N GLU A 266 7.16 -2.79 -3.33
CA GLU A 266 5.95 -2.67 -2.52
C GLU A 266 5.08 -1.47 -2.96
N ILE A 267 3.82 -1.42 -2.51
CA ILE A 267 2.87 -0.32 -2.81
C ILE A 267 3.51 1.03 -2.42
N PRO A 268 3.44 2.06 -3.29
CA PRO A 268 3.98 3.38 -2.97
C PRO A 268 3.32 4.01 -1.75
N ALA A 269 4.12 4.43 -0.77
CA ALA A 269 3.63 5.02 0.47
C ALA A 269 2.78 6.29 0.28
N GLY A 270 2.97 7.03 -0.82
CA GLY A 270 2.15 8.21 -1.12
C GLY A 270 0.76 7.86 -1.62
N LEU A 271 0.62 6.80 -2.41
CA LEU A 271 -0.68 6.28 -2.82
C LEU A 271 -1.48 5.81 -1.60
N ASP A 272 -0.85 5.08 -0.68
CA ASP A 272 -1.47 4.63 0.56
C ASP A 272 -2.04 5.79 1.40
N ARG A 273 -1.27 6.87 1.57
CA ARG A 273 -1.74 8.08 2.26
C ARG A 273 -2.89 8.77 1.56
N ILE A 274 -2.88 8.83 0.23
CA ILE A 274 -4.00 9.38 -0.54
C ILE A 274 -5.25 8.53 -0.32
N LEU A 275 -5.12 7.21 -0.40
CA LEU A 275 -6.24 6.29 -0.17
C LEU A 275 -6.81 6.47 1.24
N GLY A 276 -5.96 6.62 2.26
CA GLY A 276 -6.40 6.91 3.63
C GLY A 276 -7.11 8.27 3.77
N ILE A 277 -6.62 9.33 3.12
CA ILE A 277 -7.28 10.65 3.13
C ILE A 277 -8.61 10.60 2.38
N LEU A 278 -8.67 9.88 1.26
CA LEU A 278 -9.91 9.71 0.48
C LEU A 278 -10.92 8.83 1.21
N GLU A 279 -10.47 7.82 1.95
CA GLU A 279 -11.30 7.01 2.84
C GLU A 279 -11.87 7.86 3.97
N ASP A 280 -11.05 8.68 4.65
CA ASP A 280 -11.51 9.61 5.68
C ASP A 280 -12.46 10.69 5.11
N ALA A 281 -12.26 11.09 3.85
CA ALA A 281 -13.17 11.98 3.13
C ALA A 281 -14.46 11.28 2.64
N THR A 282 -14.55 9.94 2.71
CA THR A 282 -15.72 9.19 2.25
C THR A 282 -16.85 9.33 3.28
N ARG A 283 -18.01 9.81 2.82
CA ARG A 283 -19.14 10.16 3.70
C ARG A 283 -20.19 9.06 3.74
N SER A 284 -20.71 8.80 4.94
CA SER A 284 -22.04 8.22 5.09
C SER A 284 -23.05 9.37 5.27
N ALA A 285 -23.93 9.57 4.29
CA ALA A 285 -24.97 10.60 4.36
C ALA A 285 -26.14 10.10 5.25
N PRO A 286 -26.62 10.88 6.23
CA PRO A 286 -27.83 10.52 6.96
C PRO A 286 -29.03 10.56 6.01
N LYS A 287 -29.76 9.45 5.95
CA LYS A 287 -31.02 9.36 5.20
C LYS A 287 -32.02 10.34 5.83
N THR A 288 -32.40 11.38 5.09
CA THR A 288 -33.46 12.31 5.52
C THR A 288 -34.72 11.52 5.83
N ALA A 289 -35.26 11.66 7.04
CA ALA A 289 -36.51 11.01 7.41
C ALA A 289 -37.62 11.57 6.50
N SER A 290 -38.24 10.70 5.70
CA SER A 290 -39.41 11.07 4.91
C SER A 290 -40.52 11.49 5.87
N THR A 291 -41.04 12.70 5.71
CA THR A 291 -42.24 13.16 6.39
C THR A 291 -43.37 12.17 6.07
N PRO A 292 -44.00 11.50 7.06
CA PRO A 292 -45.16 10.68 6.79
C PRO A 292 -46.28 11.57 6.23
N VAL A 293 -46.81 11.17 5.07
CA VAL A 293 -47.97 11.79 4.41
C VAL A 293 -49.24 11.48 5.19
#